data_AF-A0A7V5C6M6-F1
#
_entry.id   AF-A0A7V5C6M6-F1
#
_cell.length_a   1.000
_cell.length_b   1.000
_cell.length_c   1.000
_cell.angle_alpha   90.00
_cell.angle_beta   90.00
_cell.angle_gamma   90.00
#
_symmetry.space_group_name_H-M   'P 1'
#
loop_
_entity.id
_entity.type
_entity.pdbx_description
1 polymer ?
#
loop_
_entity_poly.entity_id
_entity_poly.type
_entity_poly.pdbx_seq_one_letter_code
_entity_poly.pdbx_strand_id
1 'polypeptide(L)'
;MSIKTYIESDEFRLFLDESLRQNACNAVEKFLDSHEHIDNVQLHSIPGVIQGGGMAGFKDLVEKQKKRNTKLRNKKFWEFLHGLVFATPGSEYSLRSFIAAQPRIQDLLKDETEASDKKGQKQIRKANKVLVEEVITYVLPIYFEHFNCHYFYMNR
;
A
#
# COMPACT_ATOMS: atom_id res chain seq x y z
N MET A 1 -9.64 9.74 19.53
CA MET A 1 -8.55 8.77 19.77
C MET A 1 -7.35 9.20 18.93
N SER A 2 -6.11 9.08 19.41
CA SER A 2 -4.94 9.43 18.59
C SER A 2 -4.59 8.32 17.60
N ILE A 3 -3.86 8.62 16.52
CA ILE A 3 -3.42 7.59 15.56
C ILE A 3 -2.55 6.52 16.23
N LYS A 4 -1.70 6.93 17.19
CA LYS A 4 -0.87 6.03 17.98
C LYS A 4 -1.72 5.07 18.80
N THR A 5 -2.76 5.58 19.47
CA THR A 5 -3.69 4.74 20.23
C THR A 5 -4.44 3.76 19.34
N TYR A 6 -4.80 4.18 18.11
CA TYR A 6 -5.43 3.28 17.15
C TYR A 6 -4.48 2.15 16.73
N ILE A 7 -3.24 2.45 16.36
CA ILE A 7 -2.24 1.45 15.94
C ILE A 7 -1.95 0.41 17.04
N GLU A 8 -2.04 0.80 18.31
CA GLU A 8 -1.84 -0.08 19.46
C GLU A 8 -3.10 -0.89 19.85
N SER A 9 -4.26 -0.62 19.22
CA SER A 9 -5.55 -1.22 19.59
C SER A 9 -5.78 -2.62 19.00
N ASP A 10 -6.65 -3.40 19.65
CA ASP A 10 -7.09 -4.71 19.14
C ASP A 10 -7.87 -4.59 17.82
N GLU A 11 -8.59 -3.49 17.63
CA GLU A 11 -9.28 -3.19 16.37
C GLU A 11 -8.30 -3.09 15.21
N PHE A 12 -7.14 -2.45 15.42
CA PHE A 12 -6.11 -2.40 14.40
C PHE A 12 -5.50 -3.77 14.13
N ARG A 13 -5.30 -4.61 15.15
CA ARG A 13 -4.84 -6.00 14.96
C ARG A 13 -5.81 -6.80 14.10
N LEU A 14 -7.11 -6.71 14.37
CA LEU A 14 -8.15 -7.34 13.55
C LEU A 14 -8.15 -6.82 12.10
N PHE A 15 -7.93 -5.53 11.92
CA PHE A 15 -7.77 -4.93 10.59
C PHE A 15 -6.56 -5.51 9.84
N LEU A 16 -5.42 -5.70 10.52
CA LEU A 16 -4.22 -6.31 9.92
C LEU A 16 -4.48 -7.77 9.51
N ASP A 17 -5.08 -8.55 10.39
CA ASP A 17 -5.23 -10.01 10.18
C ASP A 17 -6.23 -10.35 9.09
N GLU A 18 -7.31 -9.57 8.97
CA GLU A 18 -8.41 -9.90 8.05
C GLU A 18 -8.48 -8.93 6.87
N SER A 19 -8.80 -7.66 7.11
CA SER A 19 -9.07 -6.70 6.04
C SER A 19 -7.83 -6.44 5.17
N LEU A 20 -6.67 -6.22 5.80
CA LEU A 20 -5.41 -5.98 5.09
C LEU A 20 -4.97 -7.23 4.32
N ARG A 21 -5.08 -8.42 4.93
CA ARG A 21 -4.79 -9.71 4.29
C ARG A 21 -5.67 -9.91 3.05
N GLN A 22 -6.98 -9.73 3.17
CA GLN A 22 -7.90 -9.83 2.03
C GLN A 22 -7.55 -8.85 0.92
N ASN A 23 -7.21 -7.60 1.25
CA ASN A 23 -6.77 -6.62 0.25
C ASN A 23 -5.50 -7.07 -0.48
N ALA A 24 -4.52 -7.63 0.24
CA ALA A 24 -3.29 -8.17 -0.35
C ALA A 24 -3.57 -9.35 -1.28
N CYS A 25 -4.40 -10.31 -0.87
CA CYS A 25 -4.84 -11.44 -1.70
C CYS A 25 -5.54 -10.97 -2.98
N ASN A 26 -6.50 -10.06 -2.85
CA ASN A 26 -7.23 -9.50 -4.00
C ASN A 26 -6.29 -8.77 -4.97
N ALA A 27 -5.24 -8.10 -4.49
CA ALA A 27 -4.26 -7.45 -5.34
C ALA A 27 -3.44 -8.47 -6.15
N VAL A 28 -3.05 -9.59 -5.54
CA VAL A 28 -2.37 -10.70 -6.24
C VAL A 28 -3.28 -11.29 -7.32
N GLU A 29 -4.53 -11.60 -6.99
CA GLU A 29 -5.50 -12.18 -7.94
C GLU A 29 -5.72 -11.24 -9.13
N LYS A 30 -5.98 -9.95 -8.88
CA LYS A 30 -6.09 -8.94 -9.95
C LYS A 30 -4.86 -8.85 -10.84
N PHE A 31 -3.67 -9.01 -10.27
CA PHE A 31 -2.45 -9.03 -11.07
C PHE A 31 -2.43 -10.27 -11.97
N LEU A 32 -2.64 -11.46 -11.40
CA LEU A 32 -2.58 -12.74 -12.10
C LEU A 32 -3.70 -12.94 -13.14
N ASP A 33 -4.88 -12.33 -12.94
CA ASP A 33 -5.97 -12.34 -13.93
C ASP A 33 -5.59 -11.68 -15.26
N SER A 34 -4.65 -10.73 -15.23
CA SER A 34 -4.28 -9.91 -16.38
C SER A 34 -2.81 -10.06 -16.79
N HIS A 35 -2.01 -10.84 -16.05
CA HIS A 35 -0.57 -10.92 -16.22
C HIS A 35 -0.01 -12.31 -15.99
N GLU A 36 1.12 -12.59 -16.64
CA GLU A 36 1.89 -13.80 -16.39
C GLU A 36 2.52 -13.81 -15.00
N HIS A 37 2.77 -15.02 -14.50
CA HIS A 37 3.60 -15.21 -13.32
C HIS A 37 5.00 -14.63 -13.53
N ILE A 38 5.54 -14.04 -12.46
CA ILE A 38 6.88 -13.43 -12.47
C ILE A 38 7.91 -14.36 -11.85
N ASP A 39 9.18 -14.02 -12.07
CA ASP A 39 10.27 -14.73 -11.42
C ASP A 39 10.21 -14.51 -9.90
N ASN A 40 10.21 -15.57 -9.08
CA ASN A 40 10.12 -15.51 -7.61
C ASN A 40 11.17 -14.56 -6.97
N VAL A 41 12.33 -14.38 -7.63
CA VAL A 41 13.37 -13.44 -7.20
C VAL A 41 12.86 -11.99 -7.09
N GLN A 42 11.85 -11.60 -7.89
CA GLN A 42 11.24 -10.27 -7.78
C GLN A 42 10.54 -10.11 -6.42
N LEU A 43 9.80 -11.14 -5.97
CA LEU A 43 9.04 -11.15 -4.71
C LEU A 43 9.98 -11.16 -3.49
N HIS A 44 11.03 -11.99 -3.53
CA HIS A 44 11.98 -12.11 -2.42
C HIS A 44 12.73 -10.81 -2.10
N SER A 45 12.87 -9.91 -3.08
CA SER A 45 13.54 -8.63 -2.87
C SER A 45 12.73 -7.63 -2.03
N ILE A 46 11.40 -7.80 -1.96
CA ILE A 46 10.49 -6.80 -1.38
C ILE A 46 10.63 -6.72 0.16
N PRO A 47 10.53 -7.84 0.93
CA PRO A 47 10.57 -7.75 2.40
C PRO A 47 11.88 -7.16 2.91
N GLY A 48 13.03 -7.58 2.35
CA GLY A 48 14.34 -7.09 2.78
C GLY A 48 14.53 -5.60 2.53
N VAL A 49 14.01 -5.06 1.43
CA VAL A 49 14.08 -3.62 1.13
C VAL A 49 13.15 -2.82 2.03
N ILE A 50 11.95 -3.32 2.32
CA ILE A 50 11.03 -2.67 3.26
C ILE A 50 11.62 -2.67 4.67
N GLN A 51 12.20 -3.77 5.15
CA GLN A 51 12.81 -3.85 6.47
C GLN A 51 14.03 -2.93 6.59
N GLY A 52 14.87 -2.83 5.55
CA GLY A 52 16.09 -2.02 5.57
C GLY A 52 15.89 -0.53 5.30
N GLY A 53 14.89 -0.15 4.49
CA GLY A 53 14.70 1.23 4.01
C GLY A 53 13.28 1.76 4.12
N GLY A 54 12.35 1.00 4.70
CA GLY A 54 10.95 1.36 4.83
C GLY A 54 10.28 1.67 3.49
N MET A 55 9.31 2.59 3.55
CA MET A 55 8.58 3.05 2.36
C MET A 55 9.49 3.70 1.30
N ALA A 56 10.50 4.46 1.72
CA ALA A 56 11.42 5.14 0.82
C ALA A 56 12.26 4.15 0.02
N GLY A 57 12.88 3.17 0.71
CA GLY A 57 13.65 2.10 0.07
C GLY A 57 12.79 1.29 -0.90
N PHE A 58 11.55 0.97 -0.52
CA PHE A 58 10.64 0.26 -1.39
C PHE A 58 10.26 1.07 -2.64
N LYS A 59 9.99 2.37 -2.49
CA LYS A 59 9.73 3.27 -3.62
C LYS A 59 10.90 3.31 -4.60
N ASP A 60 12.12 3.42 -4.09
CA ASP A 60 13.33 3.46 -4.90
C ASP A 60 13.54 2.14 -5.67
N LEU A 61 13.29 0.99 -5.02
CA LEU A 61 13.31 -0.32 -5.69
C LEU A 61 12.30 -0.35 -6.85
N VAL A 62 11.04 -0.01 -6.58
CA VAL A 62 9.96 -0.01 -7.57
C VAL A 62 10.29 0.89 -8.76
N GLU A 63 10.73 2.12 -8.51
CA GLU A 63 11.10 3.08 -9.56
C GLU A 63 12.30 2.60 -10.39
N LYS A 64 13.32 2.03 -9.74
CA LYS A 64 14.49 1.47 -10.44
C LYS A 64 14.09 0.30 -11.32
N GLN A 65 13.23 -0.59 -10.83
CA GLN A 65 12.79 -1.78 -11.55
C GLN A 65 11.89 -1.42 -12.74
N LYS A 66 10.94 -0.50 -12.57
CA LYS A 66 10.13 0.02 -13.70
C LYS A 66 10.99 0.56 -14.84
N LYS A 67 12.07 1.27 -14.51
CA LYS A 67 12.94 1.92 -15.51
C LYS A 67 13.93 0.95 -16.16
N ARG A 68 14.48 0.01 -15.40
CA ARG A 68 15.66 -0.79 -15.82
C ARG A 68 15.38 -2.25 -16.12
N ASN A 69 14.22 -2.79 -15.72
CA ASN A 69 13.94 -4.20 -15.94
C ASN A 69 13.70 -4.48 -17.43
N THR A 70 14.47 -5.41 -18.00
CA THR A 70 14.44 -5.74 -19.42
C THR A 70 13.34 -6.74 -19.77
N LYS A 71 12.88 -7.54 -18.79
CA LYS A 71 11.78 -8.49 -19.00
C LYS A 71 10.44 -7.78 -18.85
N LEU A 72 9.64 -7.77 -19.92
CA LEU A 72 8.35 -7.08 -19.94
C LEU A 72 7.41 -7.52 -18.81
N ARG A 73 7.29 -8.83 -18.53
CA ARG A 73 6.45 -9.34 -17.44
C ARG A 73 6.84 -8.79 -16.06
N ASN A 74 8.14 -8.71 -15.78
CA ASN A 74 8.63 -8.17 -14.52
C ASN A 74 8.40 -6.65 -14.47
N LYS A 75 8.62 -5.94 -15.58
CA LYS A 75 8.32 -4.51 -15.67
C LYS A 75 6.84 -4.21 -15.37
N LYS A 76 5.90 -4.98 -15.95
CA LYS A 76 4.46 -4.86 -15.66
C LYS A 76 4.14 -5.10 -14.19
N PHE A 77 4.79 -6.07 -13.54
CA PHE A 77 4.65 -6.28 -12.10
C PHE A 77 5.09 -5.07 -11.27
N TRP A 78 6.24 -4.48 -11.58
CA TRP A 78 6.71 -3.29 -10.86
C TRP A 78 5.84 -2.05 -11.14
N GLU A 79 5.30 -1.93 -12.35
CA GLU A 79 4.29 -0.91 -12.69
C GLU A 79 3.00 -1.11 -11.90
N PHE A 80 2.55 -2.36 -11.76
CA PHE A 80 1.41 -2.73 -10.92
C PHE A 80 1.64 -2.35 -9.45
N LEU A 81 2.77 -2.74 -8.85
CA LEU A 81 3.10 -2.37 -7.47
C LEU A 81 3.19 -0.85 -7.27
N HIS A 82 3.70 -0.13 -8.26
CA HIS A 82 3.68 1.33 -8.23
C HIS A 82 2.26 1.90 -8.23
N GLY A 83 1.37 1.37 -9.07
CA GLY A 83 -0.05 1.74 -9.06
C GLY A 83 -0.71 1.44 -7.71
N LEU A 84 -0.40 0.28 -7.14
CA LEU A 84 -0.97 -0.23 -5.90
C LEU A 84 -0.57 0.60 -4.68
N VAL A 85 0.68 1.06 -4.59
CA VAL A 85 1.21 1.71 -3.37
C VAL A 85 1.45 3.20 -3.55
N PHE A 86 1.88 3.64 -4.74
CA PHE A 86 2.52 4.94 -4.93
C PHE A 86 1.79 5.93 -5.83
N ALA A 87 0.85 5.48 -6.68
CA ALA A 87 0.11 6.38 -7.56
C ALA A 87 -0.72 7.44 -6.80
N THR A 88 -0.90 8.62 -7.41
CA THR A 88 -1.73 9.72 -6.89
C THR A 88 -2.36 10.48 -8.07
N PRO A 89 -3.70 10.42 -8.26
CA PRO A 89 -4.62 9.55 -7.52
C PRO A 89 -4.27 8.06 -7.72
N GLY A 90 -4.46 7.27 -6.67
CA GLY A 90 -4.32 5.81 -6.75
C GLY A 90 -5.58 5.18 -7.33
N SER A 91 -5.51 3.90 -7.68
CA SER A 91 -6.73 3.12 -7.95
C SER A 91 -7.58 2.99 -6.68
N GLU A 92 -8.87 2.68 -6.82
CA GLU A 92 -9.77 2.43 -5.67
C GLU A 92 -9.26 1.30 -4.78
N TYR A 93 -8.58 0.31 -5.37
CA TYR A 93 -7.96 -0.80 -4.67
C TYR A 93 -6.51 -0.54 -4.24
N SER A 94 -5.98 0.67 -4.44
CA SER A 94 -4.65 1.02 -3.95
C SER A 94 -4.61 0.98 -2.43
N LEU A 95 -3.46 0.67 -1.85
CA LEU A 95 -3.28 0.57 -0.41
C LEU A 95 -3.65 1.88 0.30
N ARG A 96 -3.37 3.02 -0.34
CA ARG A 96 -3.79 4.36 0.15
C ARG A 96 -5.30 4.51 0.21
N SER A 97 -5.98 4.21 -0.90
CA SER A 97 -7.45 4.31 -0.96
C SER A 97 -8.10 3.35 0.04
N PHE A 98 -7.57 2.14 0.14
CA PHE A 98 -8.05 1.12 1.06
C PHE A 98 -7.93 1.54 2.53
N ILE A 99 -6.78 2.09 2.93
CA ILE A 99 -6.57 2.59 4.30
C ILE A 99 -7.43 3.82 4.57
N ALA A 100 -7.50 4.77 3.63
CA ALA A 100 -8.31 5.97 3.78
C ALA A 100 -9.82 5.66 3.88
N ALA A 101 -10.27 4.52 3.35
CA ALA A 101 -11.65 4.06 3.43
C ALA A 101 -11.98 3.29 4.72
N GLN A 102 -10.99 2.97 5.57
CA GLN A 102 -11.27 2.31 6.84
C GLN A 102 -12.06 3.24 7.76
N PRO A 103 -13.17 2.78 8.39
CA PRO A 103 -14.05 3.64 9.18
C PRO A 103 -13.30 4.46 10.25
N ARG A 104 -12.38 3.83 10.98
CA ARG A 104 -11.57 4.52 12.00
C ARG A 104 -10.60 5.53 11.43
N ILE A 105 -10.07 5.29 10.24
CA ILE A 105 -9.23 6.28 9.58
C ILE A 105 -10.09 7.44 9.12
N GLN A 106 -11.25 7.18 8.53
CA GLN A 106 -12.20 8.23 8.12
C GLN A 106 -12.61 9.12 9.29
N ASP A 107 -12.86 8.56 10.48
CA ASP A 107 -13.16 9.34 11.70
C ASP A 107 -12.02 10.29 12.12
N LEU A 108 -10.78 10.01 11.70
CA LEU A 108 -9.60 10.83 11.98
C LEU A 108 -9.28 11.83 10.85
N LEU A 109 -9.81 11.62 9.64
CA LEU A 109 -9.63 12.53 8.52
C LEU A 109 -10.56 13.74 8.67
N LYS A 110 -10.03 14.93 8.41
CA LYS A 110 -10.85 16.14 8.38
C LYS A 110 -11.47 16.33 7.00
N ASP A 111 -12.70 16.85 6.97
CA ASP A 111 -13.34 17.21 5.70
C ASP A 111 -12.65 18.47 5.12
N GLU A 112 -12.23 18.40 3.86
CA GLU A 112 -11.63 19.54 3.17
C GLU A 112 -12.61 20.73 3.09
N THR A 113 -13.93 20.49 3.11
CA THR A 113 -14.96 21.53 3.05
C THR A 113 -15.05 22.38 4.32
N GLU A 114 -14.43 21.95 5.43
CA GLU A 114 -14.32 22.75 6.67
C GLU A 114 -13.52 24.04 6.44
N ALA A 115 -12.64 24.07 5.44
CA ALA A 115 -11.88 25.26 5.07
C ALA A 115 -12.57 26.05 3.95
N SER A 116 -12.85 27.32 4.24
CA SER A 116 -13.48 28.26 3.29
C SER A 116 -12.53 28.72 2.17
N ASP A 117 -11.22 28.57 2.36
CA ASP A 117 -10.20 29.05 1.42
C ASP A 117 -9.29 27.92 0.91
N LYS A 118 -8.75 28.10 -0.31
CA LYS A 118 -7.90 27.09 -0.98
C LYS A 118 -6.65 26.73 -0.18
N LYS A 119 -6.12 27.65 0.64
CA LYS A 119 -4.92 27.38 1.45
C LYS A 119 -5.28 26.49 2.63
N GLY A 120 -6.40 26.74 3.31
CA GLY A 120 -6.93 25.85 4.35
C GLY A 120 -7.22 24.45 3.81
N GLN A 121 -7.91 24.34 2.67
CA GLN A 121 -8.20 23.04 2.02
C GLN A 121 -6.90 22.25 1.73
N LYS A 122 -5.87 22.94 1.21
CA LYS A 122 -4.57 22.33 0.95
C LYS A 122 -3.87 21.86 2.22
N GLN A 123 -4.02 22.57 3.34
CA GLN A 123 -3.46 22.15 4.63
C GLN A 123 -4.14 20.91 5.17
N ILE A 124 -5.49 20.85 5.11
CA ILE A 124 -6.27 19.66 5.49
C ILE A 124 -5.84 18.46 4.66
N ARG A 125 -5.81 18.60 3.32
CA ARG A 125 -5.35 17.54 2.42
C ARG A 125 -3.95 17.03 2.76
N LYS A 126 -3.03 17.94 3.07
CA LYS A 126 -1.66 17.58 3.47
C LYS A 126 -1.64 16.82 4.80
N ALA A 127 -2.40 17.26 5.79
CA ALA A 127 -2.49 16.61 7.09
C ALA A 127 -3.11 15.20 6.97
N ASN A 128 -4.22 15.06 6.24
CA ASN A 128 -4.87 13.78 5.95
C ASN A 128 -3.91 12.82 5.26
N LYS A 129 -3.15 13.32 4.26
CA LYS A 129 -2.13 12.53 3.57
C LYS A 129 -1.04 12.01 4.53
N VAL A 130 -0.54 12.87 5.42
CA VAL A 130 0.49 12.48 6.41
C VAL A 130 -0.04 11.38 7.33
N LEU A 131 -1.28 11.49 7.81
CA LEU A 131 -1.91 10.48 8.66
C LEU A 131 -2.01 9.12 7.96
N VAL A 132 -2.48 9.11 6.71
CA VAL A 132 -2.57 7.87 5.91
C VAL A 132 -1.17 7.29 5.65
N GLU A 133 -0.18 8.12 5.33
CA GLU A 133 1.22 7.67 5.13
C GLU A 133 1.85 7.07 6.40
N GLU A 134 1.49 7.61 7.57
CA GLU A 134 1.90 7.03 8.86
C GLU A 134 1.36 5.61 9.00
N VAL A 135 0.05 5.40 8.81
CA VAL A 135 -0.57 4.07 8.87
C VAL A 135 0.05 3.12 7.84
N ILE A 136 0.26 3.59 6.61
CA ILE A 136 0.88 2.76 5.58
C ILE A 136 2.25 2.25 6.04
N THR A 137 3.05 3.09 6.69
CA THR A 137 4.38 2.71 7.16
C THR A 137 4.33 1.51 8.11
N TYR A 138 3.31 1.43 8.97
CA TYR A 138 3.11 0.29 9.86
C TYR A 138 2.62 -0.97 9.12
N VAL A 139 1.71 -0.82 8.16
CA VAL A 139 1.08 -1.99 7.52
C VAL A 139 1.86 -2.53 6.34
N LEU A 140 2.75 -1.74 5.73
CA LEU A 140 3.46 -2.10 4.51
C LEU A 140 4.22 -3.44 4.61
N PRO A 141 4.97 -3.75 5.69
CA PRO A 141 5.66 -5.04 5.81
C PRO A 141 4.66 -6.20 5.85
N ILE A 142 3.63 -6.09 6.69
CA ILE A 142 2.60 -7.12 6.90
C ILE A 142 1.80 -7.35 5.61
N TYR A 143 1.46 -6.26 4.91
CA TYR A 143 0.79 -6.32 3.61
C TYR A 143 1.58 -7.16 2.62
N PHE A 144 2.90 -6.95 2.51
CA PHE A 144 3.74 -7.70 1.58
C PHE A 144 4.08 -9.12 2.05
N GLU A 145 3.98 -9.42 3.34
CA GLU A 145 3.98 -10.80 3.84
C GLU A 145 2.76 -11.56 3.33
N HIS A 146 1.55 -11.01 3.49
CA HIS A 146 0.32 -11.61 2.97
C HIS A 146 0.33 -11.69 1.44
N PHE A 147 0.74 -10.62 0.75
CA PHE A 147 0.84 -10.59 -0.71
C PHE A 147 1.76 -11.71 -1.22
N ASN A 148 2.98 -11.82 -0.68
CA ASN A 148 3.93 -12.83 -1.13
C ASN A 148 3.45 -14.24 -0.80
N CYS A 149 2.88 -14.46 0.40
CA CYS A 149 2.33 -15.75 0.80
C CYS A 149 1.23 -16.22 -0.17
N HIS A 150 0.27 -15.35 -0.48
CA HIS A 150 -0.81 -15.66 -1.42
C HIS A 150 -0.29 -15.88 -2.84
N TYR A 151 0.65 -15.05 -3.29
CA TYR A 151 1.28 -15.21 -4.60
C TYR A 151 1.95 -16.57 -4.74
N PHE A 152 2.71 -17.01 -3.73
CA PHE A 152 3.34 -18.32 -3.76
C PHE A 152 2.35 -19.48 -3.70
N TYR A 153 1.21 -19.31 -3.03
CA TYR A 153 0.14 -20.31 -3.04
C TYR A 153 -0.50 -20.45 -4.43
N MET A 154 -0.78 -19.32 -5.09
CA MET A 154 -1.40 -19.27 -6.41
C MET A 154 -0.46 -19.68 -7.56
N ASN A 155 0.86 -19.73 -7.31
CA ASN A 155 1.90 -20.07 -8.29
C ASN A 155 2.51 -21.47 -8.06
N ARG A 156 1.77 -22.37 -7.40
CA ARG A 156 2.11 -23.80 -7.27
C ARG A 156 1.25 -24.62 -8.21
#